data_AF-A0A4Y9V058-F1
#
_entry.id   AF-A0A4Y9V058-F1
#
_cell.length_a   1.000
_cell.length_b   1.000
_cell.length_c   1.000
_cell.angle_alpha   90.00
_cell.angle_beta   90.00
_cell.angle_gamma   90.00
#
_symmetry.space_group_name_H-M   'P 1'
#
loop_
_entity.id
_entity.type
_entity.pdbx_description
1 polymer ?
#
loop_
_entity_poly.entity_id
_entity_poly.type
_entity_poly.pdbx_seq_one_letter_code
_entity_poly.pdbx_strand_id
1 'polypeptide(L)'
;MALTAPARSEAAPFKTSGLPKVAGIARWMGSSWISSIESGGMHSTSRIKDWIEKNLREVLAEQGKSVPDRLVQFRDLVLPLHVVAADVAQKEPKIWSRETTPDDSVSFAVQASCAIPVYFQPVLAGSSVLVDGGAISNLPTHVFPTNKGYPGRFSDKTLAFRLRSTPAQFTQFEDAKDYALSIADTLVTSATQIQQSLQDGVYSIEIDTGDIIATDFARMTRDVRQTLYDSGLGAVRKFVASEREIVGQHRVASRFEGYDERLLGYVHFFNEARSTIWISDSSTYWLWFIFPALASAIRRGVQVRMAAGPPDASQALVEERRRNLLRAMGCHVQEQPIRFTGILVDYPGNAATAVVSSERGAAGQDFEYRAETVIVYTSEEDLPVINTLGASLVEQVGYTRSALPLAAFAIEAMPSGELFEALATVRHYEQARFDIQEIPLDASLRVSQIRVKEFKLLQVAKLMEELSNVGLELFMPCRYRLPDGSVSIITPPIVEMTQQGPVMIEGHTRAFYASQQGRTRLKVVLVDHVQAALPVQPHPFFSLRLAH
;
A
#
# COMPACT_ATOMS: atom_id res chain seq x y z
N MET A 1 -38.08 -52.76 -24.02
CA MET A 1 -39.26 -53.15 -23.21
C MET A 1 -39.21 -52.33 -21.94
N ALA A 2 -40.31 -51.69 -21.58
CA ALA A 2 -40.41 -50.62 -20.60
C ALA A 2 -40.26 -51.08 -19.13
N LEU A 3 -39.77 -50.14 -18.32
CA LEU A 3 -40.13 -49.81 -16.92
C LEU A 3 -40.55 -50.93 -15.95
N THR A 4 -39.83 -51.04 -14.84
CA THR A 4 -40.41 -51.38 -13.52
C THR A 4 -39.78 -50.51 -12.43
N ALA A 5 -40.66 -49.91 -11.62
CA ALA A 5 -40.34 -49.06 -10.48
C ALA A 5 -40.19 -49.88 -9.18
N PRO A 6 -39.45 -49.35 -8.19
CA PRO A 6 -39.82 -49.54 -6.77
C PRO A 6 -39.70 -48.21 -6.00
N ALA A 7 -40.25 -47.95 -4.82
CA ALA A 7 -41.33 -48.53 -4.02
C ALA A 7 -41.76 -47.37 -3.09
N ARG A 8 -43.03 -47.34 -2.67
CA ARG A 8 -43.53 -46.40 -1.66
C ARG A 8 -42.96 -46.75 -0.28
N SER A 9 -42.42 -45.77 0.46
CA SER A 9 -42.26 -45.84 1.92
C SER A 9 -42.83 -44.60 2.60
N GLU A 10 -43.96 -44.83 3.27
CA GLU A 10 -44.54 -44.22 4.47
C GLU A 10 -44.14 -42.79 4.90
N ALA A 11 -45.15 -41.93 4.96
CA ALA A 11 -45.10 -40.62 5.60
C ALA A 11 -45.15 -40.76 7.13
N ALA A 12 -44.16 -40.20 7.82
CA ALA A 12 -44.17 -39.96 9.26
C ALA A 12 -44.78 -38.57 9.57
N PRO A 13 -45.46 -38.38 10.74
CA PRO A 13 -46.35 -37.25 10.97
C PRO A 13 -45.58 -35.96 11.30
N PHE A 14 -45.96 -34.86 10.65
CA PHE A 14 -45.52 -33.52 11.04
C PHE A 14 -46.04 -33.19 12.45
N LYS A 15 -45.12 -33.00 13.41
CA LYS A 15 -45.40 -32.31 14.66
C LYS A 15 -45.76 -30.85 14.32
N THR A 16 -46.98 -30.46 14.65
CA THR A 16 -47.45 -29.08 14.65
C THR A 16 -46.61 -28.26 15.63
N SER A 17 -45.78 -27.35 15.10
CA SER A 17 -45.16 -26.29 15.89
C SER A 17 -46.26 -25.32 16.34
N GLY A 18 -46.30 -25.04 17.64
CA GLY A 18 -47.23 -24.09 18.25
C GLY A 18 -46.89 -22.66 17.84
N LEU A 19 -47.37 -22.23 16.68
CA LEU A 19 -47.51 -20.82 16.36
C LEU A 19 -48.73 -20.26 17.11
N PRO A 20 -48.61 -19.19 17.91
CA PRO A 20 -49.77 -18.55 18.49
C PRO A 20 -50.64 -17.94 17.37
N LYS A 21 -51.96 -18.15 17.48
CA LYS A 21 -52.95 -17.65 16.52
C LYS A 21 -52.86 -16.12 16.40
N VAL A 22 -52.75 -15.66 15.15
CA VAL A 22 -52.55 -14.26 14.70
C VAL A 22 -53.65 -13.27 15.17
N ALA A 23 -54.74 -13.74 15.77
CA ALA A 23 -55.86 -12.88 16.19
C ALA A 23 -55.63 -12.11 17.52
N GLY A 24 -54.61 -12.46 18.32
CA GLY A 24 -54.37 -11.84 19.64
C GLY A 24 -53.46 -10.62 19.65
N ILE A 25 -52.66 -10.40 18.60
CA ILE A 25 -51.57 -9.39 18.60
C ILE A 25 -52.12 -7.98 18.32
N ALA A 26 -53.21 -7.86 17.57
CA ALA A 26 -53.76 -6.58 17.13
C ALA A 26 -54.34 -5.68 18.24
N ARG A 27 -54.57 -6.20 19.45
CA ARG A 27 -55.29 -5.48 20.52
C ARG A 27 -54.38 -4.94 21.65
N TRP A 28 -53.07 -5.17 21.59
CA TRP A 28 -52.10 -4.77 22.63
C TRP A 28 -50.92 -3.99 22.05
N MET A 29 -51.19 -3.09 21.11
CA MET A 29 -50.17 -2.44 20.29
C MET A 29 -50.43 -0.92 20.32
N GLY A 30 -49.83 -0.21 21.28
CA GLY A 30 -50.14 1.19 21.59
C GLY A 30 -49.52 2.20 20.61
N SER A 31 -50.35 2.93 19.85
CA SER A 31 -50.15 4.10 18.95
C SER A 31 -48.74 4.62 18.54
N SER A 32 -47.71 4.56 19.37
CA SER A 32 -46.34 5.04 19.08
C SER A 32 -45.55 4.15 18.10
N TRP A 33 -45.91 2.88 17.94
CA TRP A 33 -45.17 1.91 17.10
C TRP A 33 -45.62 1.94 15.63
N ILE A 34 -46.91 2.19 15.37
CA ILE A 34 -47.45 2.27 14.00
C ILE A 34 -46.80 3.42 13.24
N SER A 35 -46.64 4.58 13.89
CA SER A 35 -45.96 5.74 13.31
C SER A 35 -44.45 5.51 13.12
N SER A 36 -43.82 4.67 13.94
CA SER A 36 -42.39 4.38 13.86
C SER A 36 -42.07 3.42 12.70
N ILE A 37 -42.94 2.43 12.45
CA ILE A 37 -42.89 1.54 11.28
C ILE A 37 -43.25 2.29 10.00
N GLU A 38 -44.20 3.23 10.04
CA GLU A 38 -44.50 4.13 8.91
C GLU A 38 -43.34 5.08 8.57
N SER A 39 -42.43 5.35 9.52
CA SER A 39 -41.26 6.22 9.32
C SER A 39 -39.94 5.48 9.03
N GLY A 40 -39.94 4.14 9.04
CA GLY A 40 -38.80 3.30 8.64
C GLY A 40 -37.66 3.16 9.66
N GLY A 41 -37.73 3.77 10.85
CA GLY A 41 -36.76 3.58 11.94
C GLY A 41 -37.04 4.41 13.20
N MET A 42 -36.41 4.07 14.33
CA MET A 42 -36.68 4.65 15.66
C MET A 42 -35.98 5.99 15.94
N HIS A 43 -34.83 6.24 15.31
CA HIS A 43 -33.98 7.40 15.55
C HIS A 43 -33.59 8.12 14.26
N SER A 44 -33.41 9.44 14.30
CA SER A 44 -32.94 10.22 13.15
C SER A 44 -31.41 10.18 13.03
N THR A 45 -30.90 10.09 11.81
CA THR A 45 -29.46 10.17 11.48
C THR A 45 -28.97 11.59 11.20
N SER A 46 -29.86 12.60 11.23
CA SER A 46 -29.53 14.00 10.91
C SER A 46 -28.33 14.54 11.72
N ARG A 47 -28.25 14.21 13.01
CA ARG A 47 -27.13 14.62 13.87
C ARG A 47 -25.78 14.04 13.44
N ILE A 48 -25.76 12.86 12.81
CA ILE A 48 -24.53 12.26 12.28
C ILE A 48 -24.00 13.12 11.13
N LYS A 49 -24.88 13.55 10.22
CA LYS A 49 -24.51 14.43 9.10
C LYS A 49 -23.87 15.73 9.60
N ASP A 50 -24.53 16.41 10.53
CA ASP A 50 -24.04 17.70 11.06
C ASP A 50 -22.72 17.53 11.80
N TRP A 51 -22.58 16.46 12.59
CA TRP A 51 -21.34 16.15 13.29
C TRP A 51 -20.19 15.84 12.33
N ILE A 52 -20.41 15.01 11.31
CA ILE A 52 -19.37 14.70 10.30
C ILE A 52 -18.95 15.95 9.54
N GLU A 53 -19.91 16.78 9.09
CA GLU A 53 -19.62 18.03 8.37
C GLU A 53 -18.74 18.97 9.21
N LYS A 54 -19.04 19.11 10.51
CA LYS A 54 -18.23 19.92 11.42
C LYS A 54 -16.78 19.40 11.50
N ASN A 55 -16.59 18.10 11.75
CA ASN A 55 -15.25 17.51 11.88
C ASN A 55 -14.45 17.60 10.57
N LEU A 56 -15.08 17.40 9.41
CA LEU A 56 -14.41 17.51 8.11
C LEU A 56 -13.87 18.93 7.88
N ARG A 57 -14.63 19.96 8.24
CA ARG A 57 -14.19 21.36 8.12
C ARG A 57 -13.01 21.67 9.03
N GLU A 58 -13.05 21.19 10.27
CA GLU A 58 -11.96 21.35 11.25
C GLU A 58 -10.67 20.70 10.73
N VAL A 59 -10.73 19.45 10.26
CA VAL A 59 -9.56 18.73 9.70
C VAL A 59 -9.00 19.41 8.45
N LEU A 60 -9.85 19.89 7.53
CA LEU A 60 -9.39 20.60 6.34
C LEU A 60 -8.68 21.92 6.70
N ALA A 61 -9.20 22.66 7.69
CA ALA A 61 -8.58 23.89 8.16
C ALA A 61 -7.21 23.62 8.82
N GLU A 62 -7.11 22.59 9.67
CA GLU A 62 -5.84 22.18 10.31
C GLU A 62 -4.77 21.77 9.28
N GLN A 63 -5.20 21.20 8.15
CA GLN A 63 -4.32 20.84 7.02
C GLN A 63 -3.98 22.03 6.11
N GLY A 64 -4.39 23.26 6.46
CA GLY A 64 -4.13 24.47 5.68
C GLY A 64 -4.88 24.51 4.35
N LYS A 65 -5.97 23.75 4.20
CA LYS A 65 -6.83 23.78 3.01
C LYS A 65 -7.88 24.87 3.13
N SER A 66 -8.26 25.46 2.00
CA SER A 66 -9.41 26.37 1.95
C SER A 66 -10.69 25.59 2.25
N VAL A 67 -11.42 25.98 3.28
CA VAL A 67 -12.70 25.38 3.64
C VAL A 67 -13.79 25.98 2.74
N PRO A 68 -14.58 25.17 2.01
CA PRO A 68 -15.62 25.69 1.12
C PRO A 68 -16.84 26.20 1.89
N ASP A 69 -17.53 27.21 1.34
CA ASP A 69 -18.80 27.73 1.89
C ASP A 69 -20.01 26.80 1.66
N ARG A 70 -19.82 25.77 0.82
CA ARG A 70 -20.75 24.64 0.62
C ARG A 70 -20.35 23.43 1.46
N LEU A 71 -21.21 22.43 1.57
CA LEU A 71 -20.86 21.14 2.19
C LEU A 71 -19.57 20.55 1.58
N VAL A 72 -18.78 19.88 2.42
CA VAL A 72 -17.55 19.21 1.99
C VAL A 72 -17.91 18.06 1.04
N GLN A 73 -17.26 18.05 -0.14
CA GLN A 73 -17.48 17.08 -1.20
C GLN A 73 -16.30 16.11 -1.35
N PHE A 74 -16.49 14.98 -2.01
CA PHE A 74 -15.45 13.96 -2.19
C PHE A 74 -14.18 14.50 -2.87
N ARG A 75 -14.31 15.47 -3.79
CA ARG A 75 -13.16 16.12 -4.44
C ARG A 75 -12.28 16.95 -3.50
N ASP A 76 -12.82 17.38 -2.36
CA ASP A 76 -12.12 18.26 -1.41
C ASP A 76 -11.21 17.44 -0.47
N LEU A 77 -11.38 16.12 -0.41
CA LEU A 77 -10.62 15.24 0.47
C LEU A 77 -9.20 14.98 -0.04
N VAL A 78 -8.24 14.95 0.89
CA VAL A 78 -6.83 14.66 0.61
C VAL A 78 -6.61 13.18 0.31
N LEU A 79 -7.24 12.31 1.10
CA LEU A 79 -7.24 10.87 0.89
C LEU A 79 -8.48 10.46 0.06
N PRO A 80 -8.32 9.64 -0.99
CA PRO A 80 -9.46 9.05 -1.69
C PRO A 80 -10.33 8.27 -0.71
N LEU A 81 -11.64 8.56 -0.69
CA LEU A 81 -12.62 7.94 0.18
C LEU A 81 -13.70 7.27 -0.67
N HIS A 82 -14.06 6.04 -0.29
CA HIS A 82 -15.23 5.34 -0.79
C HIS A 82 -16.22 5.16 0.36
N VAL A 83 -17.48 5.50 0.14
CA VAL A 83 -18.57 5.28 1.11
C VAL A 83 -19.64 4.42 0.45
N VAL A 84 -20.12 3.40 1.17
CA VAL A 84 -21.09 2.43 0.63
C VAL A 84 -22.35 2.44 1.49
N ALA A 85 -23.50 2.58 0.84
CA ALA A 85 -24.81 2.37 1.44
C ALA A 85 -25.61 1.34 0.62
N ALA A 86 -26.68 0.84 1.21
CA ALA A 86 -27.64 -0.02 0.54
C ALA A 86 -28.83 0.80 0.04
N ASP A 87 -29.10 0.80 -1.27
CA ASP A 87 -30.34 1.35 -1.82
C ASP A 87 -31.40 0.26 -1.86
N VAL A 88 -32.31 0.26 -0.90
CA VAL A 88 -33.36 -0.78 -0.80
C VAL A 88 -34.45 -0.63 -1.84
N ALA A 89 -34.63 0.58 -2.40
CA ALA A 89 -35.60 0.81 -3.47
C ALA A 89 -35.10 0.22 -4.79
N GLN A 90 -33.80 0.37 -5.07
CA GLN A 90 -33.17 -0.14 -6.30
C GLN A 90 -32.59 -1.55 -6.15
N LYS A 91 -32.44 -2.05 -4.91
CA LYS A 91 -31.83 -3.35 -4.57
C LYS A 91 -30.35 -3.47 -4.99
N GLU A 92 -29.64 -2.36 -4.96
CA GLU A 92 -28.23 -2.26 -5.38
C GLU A 92 -27.39 -1.46 -4.36
N PRO A 93 -26.07 -1.69 -4.27
CA PRO A 93 -25.20 -0.84 -3.47
C PRO A 93 -25.05 0.54 -4.11
N LYS A 94 -25.17 1.59 -3.31
CA LYS A 94 -24.83 2.96 -3.69
C LYS A 94 -23.43 3.28 -3.19
N ILE A 95 -22.51 3.53 -4.11
CA ILE A 95 -21.11 3.84 -3.82
C ILE A 95 -20.87 5.32 -4.15
N TRP A 96 -20.29 6.05 -3.20
CA TRP A 96 -19.76 7.39 -3.43
C TRP A 96 -18.24 7.38 -3.39
N SER A 97 -17.63 8.14 -4.29
CA SER A 97 -16.18 8.27 -4.39
C SER A 97 -15.80 9.55 -5.13
N ARG A 98 -14.51 9.90 -5.07
CA ARG A 98 -13.98 11.05 -5.82
C ARG A 98 -14.07 10.86 -7.34
N GLU A 99 -14.01 9.63 -7.82
CA GLU A 99 -13.95 9.28 -9.24
C GLU A 99 -15.34 9.33 -9.89
N THR A 100 -16.36 8.88 -9.17
CA THR A 100 -17.71 8.67 -9.70
C THR A 100 -18.70 9.74 -9.25
N THR A 101 -18.52 10.30 -8.05
CA THR A 101 -19.40 11.30 -7.42
C THR A 101 -18.59 12.40 -6.72
N PRO A 102 -17.64 13.05 -7.42
CA PRO A 102 -16.76 14.07 -6.82
C PRO A 102 -17.50 15.24 -6.18
N ASP A 103 -18.74 15.48 -6.61
CA ASP A 103 -19.58 16.63 -6.31
C ASP A 103 -20.59 16.35 -5.19
N ASP A 104 -20.68 15.10 -4.73
CA ASP A 104 -21.62 14.71 -3.69
C ASP A 104 -21.06 15.04 -2.30
N SER A 105 -21.96 15.31 -1.35
CA SER A 105 -21.59 15.61 0.03
C SER A 105 -21.11 14.36 0.76
N VAL A 106 -19.92 14.45 1.36
CA VAL A 106 -19.34 13.36 2.16
C VAL A 106 -20.18 13.09 3.40
N SER A 107 -20.61 14.15 4.09
CA SER A 107 -21.44 14.05 5.29
C SER A 107 -22.80 13.41 5.02
N PHE A 108 -23.39 13.65 3.84
CA PHE A 108 -24.61 12.95 3.40
C PHE A 108 -24.37 11.47 3.12
N ALA A 109 -23.30 11.12 2.39
CA ALA A 109 -22.97 9.73 2.10
C ALA A 109 -22.74 8.91 3.38
N VAL A 110 -22.00 9.47 4.35
CA VAL A 110 -21.76 8.83 5.65
C VAL A 110 -23.07 8.67 6.44
N GLN A 111 -23.94 9.68 6.44
CA GLN A 111 -25.26 9.58 7.08
C GLN A 111 -26.07 8.40 6.54
N ALA A 112 -26.09 8.21 5.22
CA ALA A 112 -26.77 7.09 4.57
C ALA A 112 -26.11 5.75 4.92
N SER A 113 -24.78 5.70 4.92
CA SER A 113 -24.00 4.49 5.22
C SER A 113 -24.13 3.99 6.66
N CYS A 114 -24.49 4.86 7.62
CA CYS A 114 -24.70 4.50 9.03
C CYS A 114 -26.19 4.30 9.42
N ALA A 115 -27.12 4.33 8.47
CA ALA A 115 -28.55 4.25 8.75
C ALA A 115 -29.01 2.80 8.96
N ILE A 116 -28.59 2.20 10.09
CA ILE A 116 -28.90 0.81 10.47
C ILE A 116 -30.43 0.59 10.40
N PRO A 117 -30.93 -0.35 9.58
CA PRO A 117 -32.36 -0.62 9.44
C PRO A 117 -33.04 -0.83 10.80
N VAL A 118 -34.29 -0.39 10.93
CA VAL A 118 -35.12 -0.47 12.16
C VAL A 118 -34.63 0.46 13.28
N TYR A 119 -33.32 0.59 13.50
CA TYR A 119 -32.78 1.50 14.52
C TYR A 119 -32.83 2.96 14.05
N PHE A 120 -32.34 3.23 12.84
CA PHE A 120 -32.30 4.54 12.23
C PHE A 120 -33.31 4.67 11.08
N GLN A 121 -33.87 5.87 10.92
CA GLN A 121 -34.72 6.20 9.78
C GLN A 121 -33.89 6.16 8.48
N PRO A 122 -34.42 5.55 7.39
CA PRO A 122 -33.75 5.51 6.10
C PRO A 122 -33.55 6.92 5.55
N VAL A 123 -32.45 7.13 4.84
CA VAL A 123 -32.15 8.41 4.19
C VAL A 123 -32.78 8.43 2.80
N LEU A 124 -33.71 9.35 2.57
CA LEU A 124 -34.38 9.51 1.29
C LEU A 124 -33.61 10.50 0.39
N ALA A 125 -33.34 10.09 -0.86
CA ALA A 125 -32.74 10.96 -1.87
C ALA A 125 -33.33 10.69 -3.25
N GLY A 126 -34.22 11.58 -3.71
CA GLY A 126 -34.94 11.36 -4.97
C GLY A 126 -35.76 10.06 -4.91
N SER A 127 -35.45 9.12 -5.80
CA SER A 127 -36.08 7.78 -5.84
C SER A 127 -35.34 6.71 -5.03
N SER A 128 -34.24 7.08 -4.35
CA SER A 128 -33.44 6.17 -3.54
C SER A 128 -33.91 6.15 -2.09
N VAL A 129 -33.91 4.95 -1.50
CA VAL A 129 -34.15 4.73 -0.07
C VAL A 129 -32.90 4.08 0.48
N LEU A 130 -32.09 4.87 1.20
CA LEU A 130 -30.73 4.49 1.58
C LEU A 130 -30.69 4.03 3.04
N VAL A 131 -30.08 2.87 3.28
CA VAL A 131 -29.83 2.31 4.61
C VAL A 131 -28.36 1.87 4.72
N ASP A 132 -27.97 1.43 5.91
CA ASP A 132 -26.62 0.99 6.22
C ASP A 132 -26.08 -0.03 5.20
N GLY A 133 -24.84 0.20 4.75
CA GLY A 133 -24.18 -0.61 3.73
C GLY A 133 -23.93 -2.06 4.17
N GLY A 134 -23.86 -2.33 5.46
CA GLY A 134 -23.74 -3.66 6.04
C GLY A 134 -24.88 -4.60 5.66
N ALA A 135 -26.08 -4.06 5.36
CA ALA A 135 -27.22 -4.84 4.92
C ALA A 135 -27.04 -5.50 3.54
N ILE A 136 -26.11 -5.01 2.71
CA ILE A 136 -25.80 -5.57 1.38
C ILE A 136 -24.34 -6.07 1.31
N SER A 137 -23.39 -5.35 1.89
CA SER A 137 -21.97 -5.75 1.92
C SER A 137 -21.26 -5.13 3.12
N ASN A 138 -21.08 -5.92 4.17
CA ASN A 138 -20.38 -5.55 5.40
C ASN A 138 -18.84 -5.55 5.25
N LEU A 139 -18.34 -6.00 4.10
CA LEU A 139 -16.94 -5.83 3.70
C LEU A 139 -16.89 -5.44 2.21
N PRO A 140 -16.91 -4.15 1.88
CA PRO A 140 -17.03 -3.69 0.50
C PRO A 140 -15.69 -3.78 -0.25
N THR A 141 -14.94 -4.88 -0.15
CA THR A 141 -13.64 -5.01 -0.84
C THR A 141 -13.75 -4.92 -2.36
N HIS A 142 -14.97 -5.04 -2.91
CA HIS A 142 -15.30 -4.81 -4.31
C HIS A 142 -15.22 -3.33 -4.77
N VAL A 143 -15.20 -2.36 -3.84
CA VAL A 143 -15.04 -0.93 -4.19
C VAL A 143 -13.59 -0.54 -4.42
N PHE A 144 -12.67 -1.29 -3.81
CA PHE A 144 -11.28 -1.27 -4.22
C PHE A 144 -11.19 -2.06 -5.52
N PRO A 145 -10.38 -1.61 -6.50
CA PRO A 145 -10.25 -2.27 -7.77
C PRO A 145 -9.94 -3.75 -7.52
N THR A 146 -10.93 -4.61 -7.75
CA THR A 146 -10.68 -6.03 -7.86
C THR A 146 -9.82 -6.16 -9.09
N ASN A 147 -8.68 -6.84 -8.95
CA ASN A 147 -7.82 -7.29 -10.04
C ASN A 147 -8.61 -8.16 -11.03
N LYS A 148 -9.54 -7.56 -11.78
CA LYS A 148 -10.29 -8.18 -12.87
C LYS A 148 -9.35 -8.29 -14.06
N GLY A 149 -8.45 -9.25 -13.99
CA GLY A 149 -7.52 -9.58 -15.08
C GLY A 149 -6.25 -8.73 -15.17
N TYR A 150 -6.02 -7.81 -14.22
CA TYR A 150 -4.73 -7.13 -14.05
C TYR A 150 -4.10 -7.62 -12.75
N PRO A 151 -2.88 -8.16 -12.75
CA PRO A 151 -2.17 -8.45 -11.51
C PRO A 151 -1.84 -7.11 -10.82
N GLY A 152 -2.38 -6.89 -9.61
CA GLY A 152 -2.17 -5.67 -8.82
C GLY A 152 -0.71 -5.44 -8.44
N ARG A 153 -0.38 -4.33 -7.77
CA ARG A 153 1.01 -3.96 -7.42
C ARG A 153 1.52 -4.64 -6.16
N PHE A 154 2.84 -4.71 -6.02
CA PHE A 154 3.55 -5.32 -4.87
C PHE A 154 3.13 -4.73 -3.51
N SER A 155 2.62 -3.50 -3.53
CA SER A 155 2.31 -2.67 -2.36
C SER A 155 0.83 -2.48 -2.06
N ASP A 156 -0.07 -2.92 -2.94
CA ASP A 156 -1.51 -2.75 -2.75
C ASP A 156 -2.04 -3.78 -1.73
N LYS A 157 -1.72 -3.55 -0.45
CA LYS A 157 -2.27 -4.29 0.67
C LYS A 157 -3.54 -3.59 1.13
N THR A 158 -4.68 -4.26 0.98
CA THR A 158 -5.93 -3.80 1.59
C THR A 158 -6.01 -4.33 3.01
N LEU A 159 -5.91 -3.48 4.01
CA LEU A 159 -6.19 -3.87 5.40
C LEU A 159 -7.70 -3.78 5.64
N ALA A 160 -8.32 -4.92 5.91
CA ALA A 160 -9.74 -5.04 6.21
C ALA A 160 -9.94 -5.17 7.72
N PHE A 161 -10.42 -4.11 8.39
CA PHE A 161 -10.76 -4.16 9.81
C PHE A 161 -12.17 -4.71 9.99
N ARG A 162 -12.32 -5.77 10.77
CA ARG A 162 -13.61 -6.42 11.02
C ARG A 162 -13.91 -6.47 12.50
N LEU A 163 -15.07 -5.95 12.88
CA LEU A 163 -15.58 -6.06 14.24
C LEU A 163 -16.35 -7.38 14.38
N ARG A 164 -15.97 -8.21 15.35
CA ARG A 164 -16.62 -9.48 15.63
C ARG A 164 -17.10 -9.51 17.08
N SER A 165 -18.41 -9.60 17.24
CA SER A 165 -19.02 -9.94 18.53
C SER A 165 -19.09 -11.46 18.72
N THR A 166 -19.06 -11.88 19.98
CA THR A 166 -19.40 -13.24 20.36
C THR A 166 -20.93 -13.36 20.31
N PRO A 167 -21.50 -14.33 19.57
CA PRO A 167 -22.95 -14.51 19.52
C PRO A 167 -23.47 -14.73 20.94
N ALA A 168 -24.42 -13.92 21.39
CA ALA A 168 -25.09 -14.14 22.66
C ALA A 168 -25.76 -15.53 22.66
N GLN A 169 -25.66 -16.26 23.77
CA GLN A 169 -26.45 -17.49 23.95
C GLN A 169 -27.93 -17.12 23.86
N PHE A 170 -28.68 -17.83 23.03
CA PHE A 170 -30.08 -17.55 22.72
C PHE A 170 -30.93 -17.50 24.00
N THR A 171 -31.25 -16.30 24.47
CA THR A 171 -32.32 -16.04 25.45
C THR A 171 -33.60 -15.72 24.69
N GLN A 172 -34.75 -16.14 25.21
CA GLN A 172 -36.05 -15.84 24.60
C GLN A 172 -36.18 -14.33 24.32
N PHE A 173 -36.73 -13.94 23.17
CA PHE A 173 -36.98 -12.52 22.88
C PHE A 173 -37.99 -11.98 23.90
N GLU A 174 -37.59 -10.98 24.68
CA GLU A 174 -38.47 -10.37 25.68
C GLU A 174 -39.58 -9.56 25.00
N ASP A 175 -39.27 -8.87 23.89
CA ASP A 175 -40.21 -8.07 23.12
C ASP A 175 -39.98 -8.10 21.59
N ALA A 176 -40.99 -7.65 20.82
CA ALA A 176 -40.93 -7.54 19.35
C ALA A 176 -39.84 -6.58 18.84
N LYS A 177 -39.40 -5.63 19.68
CA LYS A 177 -38.31 -4.69 19.38
C LYS A 177 -36.96 -5.41 19.33
N ASP A 178 -36.70 -6.29 20.29
CA ASP A 178 -35.46 -7.06 20.37
C ASP A 178 -35.37 -8.06 19.23
N TYR A 179 -36.52 -8.62 18.84
CA TYR A 179 -36.63 -9.43 17.63
C TYR A 179 -36.26 -8.64 16.37
N ALA A 180 -36.80 -7.43 16.17
CA ALA A 180 -36.52 -6.62 14.99
C ALA A 180 -35.05 -6.13 14.93
N LEU A 181 -34.45 -5.76 16.07
CA LEU A 181 -33.04 -5.40 16.17
C LEU A 181 -32.12 -6.60 15.90
N SER A 182 -32.50 -7.79 16.37
CA SER A 182 -31.75 -9.03 16.07
C SER A 182 -31.77 -9.39 14.58
N ILE A 183 -32.88 -9.11 13.87
CA ILE A 183 -32.97 -9.29 12.41
C ILE A 183 -32.07 -8.29 11.70
N ALA A 184 -32.08 -7.01 12.11
CA ALA A 184 -31.21 -6.00 11.53
C ALA A 184 -29.72 -6.35 11.74
N ASP A 185 -29.35 -6.77 12.95
CA ASP A 185 -28.00 -7.25 13.29
C ASP A 185 -27.61 -8.49 12.46
N THR A 186 -28.55 -9.42 12.27
CA THR A 186 -28.35 -10.60 11.42
C THR A 186 -28.14 -10.21 9.96
N LEU A 187 -28.93 -9.29 9.41
CA LEU A 187 -28.78 -8.83 8.01
C LEU A 187 -27.41 -8.18 7.79
N VAL A 188 -26.96 -7.36 8.75
CA VAL A 188 -25.63 -6.73 8.73
C VAL A 188 -24.51 -7.78 8.85
N THR A 189 -24.70 -8.79 9.70
CA THR A 189 -23.67 -9.80 9.99
C THR A 189 -23.61 -10.93 8.94
N SER A 190 -24.74 -11.34 8.36
CA SER A 190 -24.82 -12.45 7.39
C SER A 190 -24.26 -12.11 6.00
N ALA A 191 -24.24 -10.83 5.60
CA ALA A 191 -23.60 -10.40 4.35
C ALA A 191 -22.07 -10.65 4.32
N THR A 192 -21.46 -10.95 5.48
CA THR A 192 -20.00 -11.03 5.66
C THR A 192 -19.40 -12.43 5.43
N GLN A 193 -20.20 -13.51 5.38
CA GLN A 193 -19.70 -14.90 5.32
C GLN A 193 -19.42 -15.41 3.89
N ILE A 194 -20.01 -14.81 2.86
CA ILE A 194 -19.92 -15.32 1.47
C ILE A 194 -18.81 -14.62 0.66
N GLN A 195 -18.29 -13.46 1.10
CA GLN A 195 -17.24 -12.70 0.41
C GLN A 195 -15.80 -13.15 0.74
N GLN A 196 -15.60 -14.09 1.67
CA GLN A 196 -14.27 -14.43 2.21
C GLN A 196 -13.36 -15.27 1.31
N SER A 197 -13.84 -15.84 0.21
CA SER A 197 -13.08 -16.88 -0.52
C SER A 197 -12.35 -16.45 -1.79
N LEU A 198 -12.38 -15.18 -2.20
CA LEU A 198 -12.10 -14.85 -3.61
C LEU A 198 -11.23 -13.62 -3.90
N GLN A 199 -10.53 -13.01 -2.93
CA GLN A 199 -9.70 -11.83 -3.23
C GLN A 199 -8.28 -11.90 -2.64
N ASP A 200 -7.30 -12.05 -3.53
CA ASP A 200 -5.87 -11.91 -3.22
C ASP A 200 -5.55 -10.44 -2.82
N GLY A 201 -4.67 -10.25 -1.83
CA GLY A 201 -4.20 -8.91 -1.41
C GLY A 201 -5.02 -8.21 -0.31
N VAL A 202 -6.06 -8.84 0.22
CA VAL A 202 -6.85 -8.34 1.36
C VAL A 202 -6.42 -9.04 2.66
N TYR A 203 -5.95 -8.28 3.64
CA TYR A 203 -5.54 -8.76 4.95
C TYR A 203 -6.60 -8.41 6.00
N SER A 204 -7.29 -9.43 6.52
CA SER A 204 -8.30 -9.23 7.55
C SER A 204 -7.68 -9.08 8.94
N ILE A 205 -8.03 -8.00 9.64
CA ILE A 205 -7.72 -7.76 11.05
C ILE A 205 -9.03 -7.90 11.81
N GLU A 206 -9.22 -9.07 12.44
CA GLU A 206 -10.38 -9.35 13.28
C GLU A 206 -10.21 -8.68 14.66
N ILE A 207 -11.16 -7.83 15.03
CA ILE A 207 -11.22 -7.09 16.28
C ILE A 207 -12.37 -7.67 17.10
N ASP A 208 -12.04 -8.25 18.26
CA ASP A 208 -13.02 -8.83 19.18
C ASP A 208 -13.74 -7.71 19.94
N THR A 209 -15.06 -7.63 19.81
CA THR A 209 -15.91 -6.68 20.54
C THR A 209 -16.58 -7.30 21.77
N GLY A 210 -16.24 -8.55 22.13
CA GLY A 210 -16.84 -9.26 23.24
C GLY A 210 -18.33 -9.48 23.02
N ASP A 211 -19.15 -9.05 23.96
CA ASP A 211 -20.62 -9.13 23.92
C ASP A 211 -21.29 -7.81 23.48
N ILE A 212 -20.52 -6.85 22.97
CA ILE A 212 -21.03 -5.58 22.44
C ILE A 212 -21.45 -5.75 20.97
N ILE A 213 -22.70 -5.41 20.67
CA ILE A 213 -23.27 -5.41 19.31
C ILE A 213 -23.42 -4.01 18.73
N ALA A 214 -23.71 -3.90 17.42
CA ALA A 214 -23.75 -2.63 16.69
C ALA A 214 -24.82 -1.63 17.20
N THR A 215 -25.84 -2.10 17.91
CA THR A 215 -26.96 -1.28 18.41
C THR A 215 -26.89 -0.97 19.90
N ASP A 216 -25.80 -1.35 20.59
CA ASP A 216 -25.60 -1.18 22.04
C ASP A 216 -25.23 0.25 22.48
N PHE A 217 -25.81 1.27 21.86
CA PHE A 217 -25.51 2.68 22.14
C PHE A 217 -25.71 3.07 23.62
N ALA A 218 -26.66 2.43 24.32
CA ALA A 218 -26.92 2.69 25.74
C ALA A 218 -25.83 2.14 26.68
N ARG A 219 -25.05 1.14 26.24
CA ARG A 219 -23.97 0.51 27.03
C ARG A 219 -22.62 1.22 26.87
N MET A 220 -22.53 2.26 26.04
CA MET A 220 -21.28 2.94 25.67
C MET A 220 -20.73 3.86 26.77
N THR A 221 -20.39 3.28 27.92
CA THR A 221 -19.68 3.97 29.01
C THR A 221 -18.25 4.30 28.58
N ARG A 222 -17.55 5.15 29.36
CA ARG A 222 -16.14 5.46 29.12
C ARG A 222 -15.28 4.20 29.11
N ASP A 223 -15.52 3.29 30.04
CA ASP A 223 -14.74 2.06 30.19
C ASP A 223 -14.99 1.10 29.03
N VAL A 224 -16.25 0.93 28.58
CA VAL A 224 -16.57 0.10 27.42
C VAL A 224 -15.91 0.64 26.15
N ARG A 225 -15.95 1.96 25.92
CA ARG A 225 -15.27 2.59 24.78
C ARG A 225 -13.75 2.39 24.82
N GLN A 226 -13.15 2.46 26.01
CA GLN A 226 -11.72 2.22 26.18
C GLN A 226 -11.37 0.76 25.89
N THR A 227 -12.16 -0.20 26.39
CA THR A 227 -11.97 -1.63 26.08
C THR A 227 -12.05 -1.93 24.59
N LEU A 228 -13.03 -1.37 23.88
CA LEU A 228 -13.17 -1.54 22.43
C LEU A 228 -11.98 -0.94 21.68
N TYR A 229 -11.51 0.24 22.10
CA TYR A 229 -10.32 0.87 21.55
C TYR A 229 -9.06 0.02 21.76
N ASP A 230 -8.85 -0.47 22.99
CA ASP A 230 -7.70 -1.29 23.34
C ASP A 230 -7.72 -2.65 22.63
N SER A 231 -8.90 -3.22 22.40
CA SER A 231 -9.08 -4.42 21.58
C SER A 231 -8.62 -4.19 20.14
N GLY A 232 -9.05 -3.09 19.52
CA GLY A 232 -8.58 -2.69 18.18
C GLY A 232 -7.06 -2.52 18.13
N LEU A 233 -6.49 -1.79 19.10
CA LEU A 233 -5.04 -1.61 19.20
C LEU A 233 -4.28 -2.93 19.37
N GLY A 234 -4.81 -3.83 20.20
CA GLY A 234 -4.26 -5.17 20.42
C GLY A 234 -4.30 -6.02 19.15
N ALA A 235 -5.41 -5.98 18.41
CA ALA A 235 -5.58 -6.71 17.14
C ALA A 235 -4.57 -6.25 16.09
N VAL A 236 -4.38 -4.93 15.92
CA VAL A 236 -3.37 -4.40 14.97
C VAL A 236 -1.95 -4.77 15.40
N ARG A 237 -1.61 -4.64 16.69
CA ARG A 237 -0.29 -5.04 17.19
C ARG A 237 0.00 -6.51 16.95
N LYS A 238 -0.99 -7.38 17.22
CA LYS A 238 -0.90 -8.81 16.96
C LYS A 238 -0.74 -9.08 15.47
N PHE A 239 -1.54 -8.44 14.62
CA PHE A 239 -1.43 -8.53 13.17
C PHE A 239 -0.02 -8.16 12.70
N VAL A 240 0.51 -7.00 13.09
CA VAL A 240 1.87 -6.53 12.69
C VAL A 240 2.97 -7.47 13.21
N ALA A 241 2.85 -7.98 14.43
CA ALA A 241 3.81 -8.94 14.98
C ALA A 241 3.77 -10.27 14.21
N SER A 242 2.56 -10.74 13.90
CA SER A 242 2.35 -11.96 13.13
C SER A 242 2.63 -11.78 11.65
N GLU A 243 2.54 -10.59 11.06
CA GLU A 243 2.85 -10.35 9.64
C GLU A 243 4.30 -10.71 9.36
N ARG A 244 5.20 -10.42 10.32
CA ARG A 244 6.61 -10.85 10.26
C ARG A 244 6.78 -12.38 10.23
N GLU A 245 5.80 -13.15 10.69
CA GLU A 245 5.78 -14.62 10.66
C GLU A 245 4.89 -15.20 9.52
N ILE A 246 3.78 -14.54 9.17
CA ILE A 246 2.72 -14.99 8.26
C ILE A 246 3.02 -14.63 6.81
N VAL A 247 3.82 -13.58 6.53
CA VAL A 247 4.27 -13.24 5.17
C VAL A 247 5.03 -14.42 4.52
N GLY A 248 5.52 -15.38 5.31
CA GLY A 248 6.13 -16.62 4.83
C GLY A 248 5.17 -17.79 4.55
N GLN A 249 3.90 -17.78 4.98
CA GLN A 249 3.11 -19.03 5.05
C GLN A 249 1.94 -19.18 4.08
N HIS A 250 1.42 -18.13 3.46
CA HIS A 250 0.31 -18.27 2.50
C HIS A 250 0.46 -17.31 1.32
N ARG A 251 1.27 -17.70 0.33
CA ARG A 251 1.25 -17.04 -0.98
C ARG A 251 1.20 -18.11 -2.06
N VAL A 252 0.10 -18.13 -2.80
CA VAL A 252 0.15 -18.55 -4.20
C VAL A 252 1.04 -17.54 -4.92
N ALA A 253 1.95 -18.02 -5.77
CA ALA A 253 2.87 -17.17 -6.52
C ALA A 253 2.16 -15.95 -7.14
N SER A 254 2.45 -14.76 -6.64
CA SER A 254 1.74 -13.54 -6.99
C SER A 254 2.34 -12.93 -8.26
N ARG A 255 1.49 -12.55 -9.22
CA ARG A 255 1.89 -11.89 -10.48
C ARG A 255 1.79 -10.37 -10.34
N PHE A 256 2.72 -9.65 -10.94
CA PHE A 256 2.77 -8.18 -11.01
C PHE A 256 3.19 -7.75 -12.43
N GLU A 257 2.86 -6.53 -12.86
CA GLU A 257 3.20 -6.04 -14.20
C GLU A 257 4.14 -4.84 -14.22
N GLY A 258 5.19 -4.93 -15.04
CA GLY A 258 6.08 -3.82 -15.39
C GLY A 258 7.41 -3.77 -14.62
N TYR A 259 8.33 -2.99 -15.20
CA TYR A 259 9.70 -2.84 -14.70
C TYR A 259 9.77 -2.25 -13.28
N ASP A 260 8.89 -1.29 -12.97
CA ASP A 260 8.84 -0.66 -11.66
C ASP A 260 8.45 -1.67 -10.56
N GLU A 261 7.58 -2.64 -10.87
CA GLU A 261 7.19 -3.72 -9.96
C GLU A 261 8.33 -4.72 -9.74
N ARG A 262 9.11 -5.03 -10.79
CA ARG A 262 10.32 -5.84 -10.64
C ARG A 262 11.30 -5.16 -9.68
N LEU A 263 11.56 -3.86 -9.89
CA LEU A 263 12.46 -3.09 -9.02
C LEU A 263 11.92 -2.98 -7.59
N LEU A 264 10.61 -2.83 -7.42
CA LEU A 264 9.96 -2.81 -6.11
C LEU A 264 10.15 -4.14 -5.38
N GLY A 265 9.93 -5.27 -6.07
CA GLY A 265 10.25 -6.60 -5.57
C GLY A 265 11.73 -6.73 -5.19
N TYR A 266 12.66 -6.30 -6.05
CA TYR A 266 14.09 -6.34 -5.75
C TYR A 266 14.44 -5.53 -4.50
N VAL A 267 14.00 -4.28 -4.41
CA VAL A 267 14.25 -3.41 -3.25
C VAL A 267 13.70 -4.02 -1.97
N HIS A 268 12.49 -4.58 -2.00
CA HIS A 268 11.88 -5.21 -0.84
C HIS A 268 12.71 -6.39 -0.35
N PHE A 269 13.01 -7.36 -1.21
CA PHE A 269 13.76 -8.54 -0.78
C PHE A 269 15.24 -8.25 -0.51
N PHE A 270 15.82 -7.22 -1.14
CA PHE A 270 17.15 -6.73 -0.74
C PHE A 270 17.14 -6.17 0.67
N ASN A 271 16.07 -5.53 1.13
CA ASN A 271 15.95 -5.02 2.50
C ASN A 271 15.77 -6.14 3.53
N GLU A 272 15.03 -7.20 3.18
CA GLU A 272 14.79 -8.36 4.04
C GLU A 272 15.96 -9.37 4.07
N ALA A 273 16.83 -9.36 3.05
CA ALA A 273 17.94 -10.29 2.90
C ALA A 273 18.85 -10.34 4.15
N ARG A 274 19.14 -11.56 4.60
CA ARG A 274 19.96 -11.82 5.81
C ARG A 274 21.35 -12.34 5.49
N SER A 275 21.51 -13.08 4.40
CA SER A 275 22.69 -13.90 4.14
C SER A 275 23.18 -13.81 2.69
N THR A 276 22.30 -14.06 1.71
CA THR A 276 22.67 -14.12 0.29
C THR A 276 21.65 -13.44 -0.60
N ILE A 277 22.14 -12.83 -1.67
CA ILE A 277 21.34 -12.40 -2.80
C ILE A 277 21.99 -12.99 -4.05
N TRP A 278 21.23 -13.76 -4.81
CA TRP A 278 21.61 -14.27 -6.11
C TRP A 278 20.82 -13.53 -7.19
N ILE A 279 21.48 -13.13 -8.27
CA ILE A 279 20.89 -12.34 -9.35
C ILE A 279 21.14 -13.05 -10.68
N SER A 280 20.13 -13.15 -11.53
CA SER A 280 20.25 -13.58 -12.93
C SER A 280 19.64 -12.50 -13.80
N ASP A 281 20.42 -11.84 -14.65
CA ASP A 281 19.89 -10.81 -15.55
C ASP A 281 20.77 -10.67 -16.80
N SER A 282 20.18 -10.29 -17.94
CA SER A 282 20.90 -9.99 -19.17
C SER A 282 21.63 -8.67 -19.10
N SER A 283 21.14 -7.72 -18.28
CA SER A 283 21.74 -6.42 -18.08
C SER A 283 21.78 -6.03 -16.60
N THR A 284 22.80 -5.25 -16.24
CA THR A 284 22.93 -4.61 -14.93
C THR A 284 22.26 -3.24 -14.87
N TYR A 285 21.49 -2.84 -15.88
CA TYR A 285 20.87 -1.50 -15.95
C TYR A 285 19.99 -1.16 -14.74
N TRP A 286 19.33 -2.16 -14.15
CA TRP A 286 18.56 -2.03 -12.91
C TRP A 286 19.37 -1.39 -11.77
N LEU A 287 20.70 -1.56 -11.75
CA LEU A 287 21.58 -1.03 -10.70
C LEU A 287 21.44 0.49 -10.57
N TRP A 288 21.26 1.22 -11.67
CA TRP A 288 21.07 2.67 -11.63
C TRP A 288 19.81 3.13 -10.88
N PHE A 289 18.83 2.25 -10.75
CA PHE A 289 17.58 2.56 -10.07
C PHE A 289 17.59 2.12 -8.60
N ILE A 290 18.35 1.08 -8.27
CA ILE A 290 18.29 0.43 -6.95
C ILE A 290 19.65 0.28 -6.23
N PHE A 291 20.67 1.02 -6.67
CA PHE A 291 22.02 1.00 -6.07
C PHE A 291 21.98 1.16 -4.53
N PRO A 292 21.27 2.14 -3.94
CA PRO A 292 21.18 2.29 -2.49
C PRO A 292 20.65 1.04 -1.76
N ALA A 293 19.63 0.37 -2.30
CA ALA A 293 19.12 -0.87 -1.69
C ALA A 293 20.18 -1.97 -1.66
N LEU A 294 20.88 -2.17 -2.77
CA LEU A 294 21.95 -3.17 -2.86
C LEU A 294 23.14 -2.83 -1.94
N ALA A 295 23.55 -1.56 -1.92
CA ALA A 295 24.60 -1.08 -1.04
C ALA A 295 24.26 -1.34 0.44
N SER A 296 23.00 -1.06 0.84
CA SER A 296 22.55 -1.34 2.19
C SER A 296 22.59 -2.83 2.53
N ALA A 297 22.17 -3.71 1.61
CA ALA A 297 22.24 -5.15 1.82
C ALA A 297 23.68 -5.63 2.04
N ILE A 298 24.62 -5.21 1.19
CA ILE A 298 26.03 -5.61 1.30
C ILE A 298 26.65 -5.10 2.61
N ARG A 299 26.33 -3.86 3.01
CA ARG A 299 26.78 -3.28 4.29
C ARG A 299 26.26 -4.02 5.51
N ARG A 300 25.11 -4.71 5.40
CA ARG A 300 24.60 -5.65 6.44
C ARG A 300 25.31 -7.01 6.43
N GLY A 301 26.25 -7.23 5.52
CA GLY A 301 27.01 -8.48 5.38
C GLY A 301 26.39 -9.48 4.40
N VAL A 302 25.36 -9.09 3.64
CA VAL A 302 24.72 -9.96 2.65
C VAL A 302 25.65 -10.18 1.46
N GLN A 303 25.85 -11.44 1.08
CA GLN A 303 26.71 -11.82 -0.05
C GLN A 303 25.94 -11.79 -1.36
N VAL A 304 26.42 -10.99 -2.32
CA VAL A 304 25.76 -10.83 -3.62
C VAL A 304 26.50 -11.59 -4.71
N ARG A 305 25.78 -12.42 -5.45
CA ARG A 305 26.27 -13.22 -6.58
C ARG A 305 25.41 -12.98 -7.81
N MET A 306 26.01 -12.84 -8.97
CA MET A 306 25.29 -12.54 -10.21
C MET A 306 25.77 -13.40 -11.38
N ALA A 307 24.83 -14.01 -12.10
CA ALA A 307 25.01 -14.45 -13.47
C ALA A 307 24.54 -13.31 -14.40
N ALA A 308 25.46 -12.76 -15.19
CA ALA A 308 25.18 -11.69 -16.14
C ALA A 308 25.22 -12.22 -17.57
N GLY A 309 24.15 -11.97 -18.34
CA GLY A 309 24.08 -12.32 -19.77
C GLY A 309 25.21 -11.65 -20.58
N PRO A 310 25.51 -12.14 -21.80
CA PRO A 310 26.42 -11.42 -22.69
C PRO A 310 25.87 -10.01 -22.98
N PRO A 311 26.70 -8.95 -22.92
CA PRO A 311 26.24 -7.59 -23.14
C PRO A 311 25.78 -7.39 -24.59
N ASP A 312 24.77 -6.55 -24.81
CA ASP A 312 24.46 -6.05 -26.15
C ASP A 312 25.66 -5.24 -26.66
N ALA A 313 26.10 -5.54 -27.89
CA ALA A 313 27.22 -4.87 -28.55
C ALA A 313 27.05 -3.34 -28.57
N SER A 314 25.82 -2.84 -28.68
CA SER A 314 25.55 -1.39 -28.71
C SER A 314 25.76 -0.70 -27.35
N GLN A 315 25.70 -1.45 -26.25
CA GLN A 315 25.77 -0.95 -24.86
C GLN A 315 26.95 -1.50 -24.06
N ALA A 316 27.86 -2.25 -24.71
CA ALA A 316 28.88 -3.05 -24.03
C ALA A 316 29.75 -2.23 -23.06
N LEU A 317 30.21 -1.04 -23.48
CA LEU A 317 31.06 -0.18 -22.65
C LEU A 317 30.33 0.31 -21.38
N VAL A 318 29.06 0.69 -21.49
CA VAL A 318 28.26 1.20 -20.36
C VAL A 318 27.90 0.06 -19.41
N GLU A 319 27.56 -1.10 -19.97
CA GLU A 319 27.29 -2.33 -19.22
C GLU A 319 28.53 -2.81 -18.46
N GLU A 320 29.72 -2.76 -19.08
CA GLU A 320 30.99 -3.11 -18.43
C GLU A 320 31.29 -2.20 -17.23
N ARG A 321 31.04 -0.88 -17.34
CA ARG A 321 31.18 0.06 -16.22
C ARG A 321 30.27 -0.31 -15.04
N ARG A 322 29.01 -0.69 -15.31
CA ARG A 322 28.08 -1.15 -14.25
C ARG A 322 28.53 -2.45 -13.60
N ARG A 323 29.04 -3.42 -14.39
CA ARG A 323 29.59 -4.67 -13.86
C ARG A 323 30.84 -4.45 -13.01
N ASN A 324 31.71 -3.54 -13.42
CA ASN A 324 32.88 -3.15 -12.63
C ASN A 324 32.48 -2.49 -11.32
N LEU A 325 31.44 -1.65 -11.32
CA LEU A 325 30.88 -1.11 -10.08
C LEU A 325 30.33 -2.21 -9.14
N LEU A 326 29.62 -3.22 -9.66
CA LEU A 326 29.19 -4.36 -8.84
C LEU A 326 30.39 -5.10 -8.23
N ARG A 327 31.44 -5.34 -9.01
CA ARG A 327 32.68 -5.97 -8.51
C ARG A 327 33.34 -5.11 -7.43
N ALA A 328 33.42 -3.80 -7.64
CA ALA A 328 33.92 -2.83 -6.67
C ALA A 328 33.13 -2.84 -5.35
N MET A 329 31.80 -3.01 -5.43
CA MET A 329 30.93 -3.18 -4.25
C MET A 329 31.13 -4.53 -3.52
N GLY A 330 31.89 -5.46 -4.09
CA GLY A 330 32.14 -6.78 -3.52
C GLY A 330 31.24 -7.90 -4.04
N CYS A 331 30.45 -7.66 -5.10
CA CYS A 331 29.62 -8.68 -5.73
C CYS A 331 30.47 -9.64 -6.59
N HIS A 332 30.10 -10.93 -6.59
CA HIS A 332 30.68 -11.90 -7.51
C HIS A 332 29.88 -11.93 -8.82
N VAL A 333 30.45 -11.42 -9.92
CA VAL A 333 29.76 -11.29 -11.22
C VAL A 333 30.39 -12.23 -12.25
N GLN A 334 29.63 -13.22 -12.70
CA GLN A 334 30.03 -14.20 -13.71
C GLN A 334 29.28 -13.98 -15.02
N GLU A 335 30.01 -13.85 -16.12
CA GLU A 335 29.44 -13.58 -17.45
C GLU A 335 29.15 -14.88 -18.20
N GLN A 336 27.89 -15.11 -18.55
CA GLN A 336 27.42 -16.32 -19.23
C GLN A 336 25.96 -16.18 -19.68
N PRO A 337 25.47 -17.03 -20.62
CA PRO A 337 24.04 -17.07 -20.94
C PRO A 337 23.18 -17.34 -19.70
N ILE A 338 22.20 -16.49 -19.43
CA ILE A 338 21.28 -16.63 -18.28
C ILE A 338 20.13 -17.60 -18.60
N ARG A 339 19.64 -18.31 -17.57
CA ARG A 339 18.50 -19.24 -17.71
C ARG A 339 17.16 -18.60 -17.37
N PHE A 340 17.16 -17.53 -16.57
CA PHE A 340 15.98 -16.74 -16.21
C PHE A 340 16.40 -15.31 -15.86
N THR A 341 15.43 -14.39 -15.73
CA THR A 341 15.65 -13.05 -15.20
C THR A 341 15.04 -12.99 -13.80
N GLY A 342 15.79 -12.55 -12.79
CA GLY A 342 15.27 -12.49 -11.43
C GLY A 342 16.32 -12.46 -10.33
N ILE A 343 15.85 -12.54 -9.09
CA ILE A 343 16.67 -12.69 -7.89
C ILE A 343 16.20 -13.86 -7.04
N LEU A 344 17.13 -14.44 -6.28
CA LEU A 344 16.86 -15.30 -5.14
C LEU A 344 17.52 -14.69 -3.90
N VAL A 345 16.83 -14.72 -2.77
CA VAL A 345 17.33 -14.21 -1.49
C VAL A 345 17.36 -15.32 -0.47
N ASP A 346 18.40 -15.34 0.36
CA ASP A 346 18.62 -16.30 1.44
C ASP A 346 18.61 -17.78 1.00
N TYR A 347 18.97 -18.02 -0.26
CA TYR A 347 19.19 -19.36 -0.80
C TYR A 347 20.65 -19.85 -0.54
N PRO A 348 20.85 -21.12 -0.15
CA PRO A 348 19.83 -22.13 0.16
C PRO A 348 19.25 -22.00 1.58
N GLY A 349 17.98 -22.40 1.77
CA GLY A 349 17.32 -22.43 3.08
C GLY A 349 15.79 -22.37 2.98
N ASN A 350 15.10 -22.63 4.10
CA ASN A 350 13.63 -22.58 4.14
C ASN A 350 13.06 -21.15 4.07
N ALA A 351 13.88 -20.15 4.41
CA ALA A 351 13.52 -18.74 4.27
C ALA A 351 13.84 -18.18 2.88
N ALA A 352 14.26 -19.03 1.93
CA ALA A 352 14.62 -18.59 0.60
C ALA A 352 13.40 -18.05 -0.13
N THR A 353 13.58 -16.94 -0.85
CA THR A 353 12.54 -16.30 -1.65
C THR A 353 13.07 -16.02 -3.05
N ALA A 354 12.18 -15.87 -4.03
CA ALA A 354 12.57 -15.53 -5.40
C ALA A 354 11.62 -14.51 -6.02
N VAL A 355 12.18 -13.64 -6.87
CA VAL A 355 11.43 -12.76 -7.77
C VAL A 355 11.89 -13.05 -9.18
N VAL A 356 11.00 -13.51 -10.05
CA VAL A 356 11.31 -13.91 -11.43
C VAL A 356 10.52 -13.03 -12.39
N SER A 357 11.17 -12.54 -13.44
CA SER A 357 10.53 -11.76 -14.50
C SER A 357 10.46 -12.53 -15.82
N SER A 358 9.38 -12.32 -16.58
CA SER A 358 9.21 -12.87 -17.93
C SER A 358 10.06 -12.18 -19.00
N GLU A 359 10.51 -10.94 -18.75
CA GLU A 359 11.30 -10.17 -19.70
C GLU A 359 12.80 -10.25 -19.41
N ARG A 360 13.62 -10.17 -20.45
CA ARG A 360 15.08 -10.07 -20.34
C ARG A 360 15.45 -8.60 -20.37
N GLY A 361 16.01 -8.07 -19.29
CA GLY A 361 16.31 -6.65 -19.17
C GLY A 361 17.16 -6.13 -20.34
N ALA A 362 16.68 -5.07 -21.01
CA ALA A 362 17.38 -4.36 -22.07
C ALA A 362 17.59 -2.91 -21.65
N ALA A 363 18.84 -2.43 -21.73
CA ALA A 363 19.16 -1.06 -21.33
C ALA A 363 18.37 -0.03 -22.16
N GLY A 364 17.67 0.87 -21.47
CA GLY A 364 16.98 2.01 -22.09
C GLY A 364 15.61 1.73 -22.72
N GLN A 365 15.12 0.47 -22.73
CA GLN A 365 13.79 0.13 -23.25
C GLN A 365 12.68 0.12 -22.18
N ASP A 366 13.04 0.28 -20.90
CA ASP A 366 12.15 0.13 -19.74
C ASP A 366 11.08 1.23 -19.59
N PHE A 367 11.07 2.23 -20.48
CA PHE A 367 10.04 3.27 -20.52
C PHE A 367 8.83 2.91 -21.39
N GLU A 368 8.96 1.88 -22.24
CA GLU A 368 7.80 1.21 -22.82
C GLU A 368 7.31 0.23 -21.75
N TYR A 369 6.15 0.51 -21.14
CA TYR A 369 5.45 -0.46 -20.30
C TYR A 369 5.04 -1.66 -21.17
N ARG A 370 6.00 -2.51 -21.52
CA ARG A 370 5.76 -3.83 -22.11
C ARG A 370 5.09 -4.70 -21.07
N ALA A 371 4.44 -5.76 -21.53
CA ALA A 371 3.79 -6.77 -20.69
C ALA A 371 4.84 -7.65 -19.95
N GLU A 372 5.71 -7.02 -19.15
CA GLU A 372 6.60 -7.71 -18.23
C GLU A 372 5.76 -8.27 -17.08
N THR A 373 5.77 -9.59 -16.90
CA THR A 373 5.14 -10.25 -15.75
C THR A 373 6.22 -10.62 -14.73
N VAL A 374 6.03 -10.18 -13.49
CA VAL A 374 6.89 -10.49 -12.35
C VAL A 374 6.17 -11.47 -11.44
N ILE A 375 6.84 -12.56 -11.07
CA ILE A 375 6.31 -13.61 -10.19
C ILE A 375 7.14 -13.64 -8.91
N VAL A 376 6.47 -13.63 -7.77
CA VAL A 376 7.11 -13.67 -6.44
C VAL A 376 6.81 -14.99 -5.74
N TYR A 377 7.87 -15.68 -5.32
CA TYR A 377 7.87 -16.96 -4.62
C TYR A 377 8.40 -16.76 -3.20
N THR A 378 7.58 -17.01 -2.18
CA THR A 378 7.99 -16.78 -0.77
C THR A 378 7.48 -17.81 0.22
N SER A 379 6.69 -18.78 -0.23
CA SER A 379 6.07 -19.77 0.64
C SER A 379 6.87 -21.08 0.65
N GLU A 380 6.64 -21.93 1.65
CA GLU A 380 7.21 -23.28 1.68
C GLU A 380 6.78 -24.13 0.47
N GLU A 381 5.58 -23.89 -0.07
CA GLU A 381 5.06 -24.57 -1.27
C GLU A 381 5.86 -24.21 -2.53
N ASP A 382 6.52 -23.04 -2.54
CA ASP A 382 7.34 -22.57 -3.65
C ASP A 382 8.77 -23.14 -3.63
N LEU A 383 9.19 -23.78 -2.53
CA LEU A 383 10.56 -24.28 -2.36
C LEU A 383 11.05 -25.19 -3.51
N PRO A 384 10.25 -26.08 -4.13
CA PRO A 384 10.69 -26.84 -5.28
C PRO A 384 11.14 -25.96 -6.46
N VAL A 385 10.40 -24.86 -6.71
CA VAL A 385 10.74 -23.89 -7.77
C VAL A 385 12.00 -23.12 -7.40
N ILE A 386 12.06 -22.59 -6.16
CA ILE A 386 13.21 -21.84 -5.65
C ILE A 386 14.48 -22.70 -5.69
N ASN A 387 14.39 -23.97 -5.29
CA ASN A 387 15.51 -24.91 -5.34
C ASN A 387 15.98 -25.19 -6.77
N THR A 388 15.07 -25.29 -7.73
CA THR A 388 15.42 -25.48 -9.15
C THR A 388 16.16 -24.27 -9.72
N LEU A 389 15.66 -23.06 -9.43
CA LEU A 389 16.30 -21.80 -9.84
C LEU A 389 17.67 -21.63 -9.16
N GLY A 390 17.74 -21.92 -7.86
CA GLY A 390 18.95 -21.80 -7.06
C GLY A 390 20.04 -22.78 -7.48
N ALA A 391 19.69 -24.05 -7.73
CA ALA A 391 20.63 -25.04 -8.25
C ALA A 391 21.23 -24.60 -9.60
N SER A 392 20.41 -24.03 -10.48
CA SER A 392 20.88 -23.45 -11.75
C SER A 392 21.88 -22.32 -11.53
N LEU A 393 21.62 -21.40 -10.60
CA LEU A 393 22.53 -20.28 -10.32
C LEU A 393 23.82 -20.72 -9.65
N VAL A 394 23.77 -21.74 -8.79
CA VAL A 394 24.95 -22.35 -8.17
C VAL A 394 25.85 -22.98 -9.22
N GLU A 395 25.28 -23.72 -10.18
CA GLU A 395 26.02 -24.31 -11.30
C GLU A 395 26.72 -23.22 -12.14
N GLN A 396 26.02 -22.11 -12.36
CA GLN A 396 26.47 -20.99 -13.19
C GLN A 396 27.54 -20.12 -12.51
N VAL A 397 27.35 -19.75 -11.24
CA VAL A 397 28.16 -18.73 -10.57
C VAL A 397 29.08 -19.32 -9.50
N GLY A 398 28.73 -20.49 -8.96
CA GLY A 398 29.43 -21.11 -7.84
C GLY A 398 29.22 -20.38 -6.50
N TYR A 399 29.84 -20.91 -5.44
CA TYR A 399 29.77 -20.36 -4.08
C TYR A 399 30.94 -19.45 -3.71
N THR A 400 31.85 -19.17 -4.64
CA THR A 400 33.07 -18.39 -4.41
C THR A 400 32.77 -17.10 -3.65
N ARG A 401 33.45 -16.91 -2.52
CA ARG A 401 33.33 -15.67 -1.74
C ARG A 401 34.17 -14.58 -2.39
N SER A 402 33.66 -13.35 -2.33
CA SER A 402 34.47 -12.17 -2.67
C SER A 402 35.68 -12.09 -1.73
N ALA A 403 36.86 -11.84 -2.31
CA ALA A 403 38.09 -11.65 -1.56
C ALA A 403 38.21 -10.23 -0.98
N LEU A 404 37.27 -9.32 -1.31
CA LEU A 404 37.32 -7.93 -0.88
C LEU A 404 36.89 -7.79 0.59
N PRO A 405 37.53 -6.90 1.36
CA PRO A 405 37.18 -6.67 2.76
C PRO A 405 35.88 -5.86 2.84
N LEU A 406 34.73 -6.53 2.89
CA LEU A 406 33.41 -5.87 2.93
C LEU A 406 33.25 -4.90 4.11
N ALA A 407 34.01 -5.07 5.20
CA ALA A 407 34.09 -4.13 6.31
C ALA A 407 34.56 -2.72 5.89
N ALA A 408 35.24 -2.59 4.74
CA ALA A 408 35.63 -1.31 4.18
C ALA A 408 34.46 -0.57 3.49
N PHE A 409 33.32 -1.23 3.25
CA PHE A 409 32.16 -0.59 2.64
C PHE A 409 31.48 0.36 3.62
N ALA A 410 31.81 1.64 3.54
CA ALA A 410 31.39 2.68 4.48
C ALA A 410 30.55 3.77 3.79
N ILE A 411 29.73 4.49 4.57
CA ILE A 411 29.22 5.80 4.19
C ILE A 411 30.02 6.81 4.99
N GLU A 412 30.57 7.81 4.32
CA GLU A 412 31.38 8.86 4.94
C GLU A 412 31.00 10.23 4.39
N ALA A 413 31.28 11.27 5.18
CA ALA A 413 31.14 12.65 4.75
C ALA A 413 32.11 12.96 3.61
N MET A 414 31.68 13.82 2.70
CA MET A 414 32.48 14.31 1.58
C MET A 414 32.63 15.84 1.70
N PRO A 415 33.81 16.41 1.40
CA PRO A 415 33.95 17.86 1.30
C PRO A 415 33.08 18.44 0.19
N SER A 416 32.43 19.57 0.45
CA SER A 416 31.56 20.24 -0.54
C SER A 416 32.30 20.60 -1.83
N GLY A 417 33.58 20.97 -1.73
CA GLY A 417 34.42 21.27 -2.90
C GLY A 417 34.56 20.09 -3.85
N GLU A 418 34.81 18.88 -3.35
CA GLU A 418 34.89 17.66 -4.17
C GLU A 418 33.55 17.35 -4.86
N LEU A 419 32.42 17.57 -4.16
CA LEU A 419 31.10 17.43 -4.74
C LEU A 419 30.89 18.45 -5.88
N PHE A 420 31.29 19.70 -5.68
CA PHE A 420 31.12 20.76 -6.68
C PHE A 420 32.00 20.53 -7.91
N GLU A 421 33.24 20.05 -7.73
CA GLU A 421 34.10 19.62 -8.83
C GLU A 421 33.45 18.49 -9.64
N ALA A 422 32.85 17.50 -8.97
CA ALA A 422 32.12 16.43 -9.65
C ALA A 422 30.90 16.97 -10.41
N LEU A 423 30.11 17.87 -9.82
CA LEU A 423 28.95 18.48 -10.47
C LEU A 423 29.33 19.35 -11.66
N ALA A 424 30.48 20.03 -11.62
CA ALA A 424 30.98 20.84 -12.74
C ALA A 424 31.30 20.01 -14.00
N THR A 425 31.47 18.69 -13.87
CA THR A 425 31.66 17.78 -15.03
C THR A 425 30.35 17.48 -15.77
N VAL A 426 29.20 17.82 -15.17
CA VAL A 426 27.90 17.68 -15.83
C VAL A 426 27.81 18.75 -16.92
N ARG A 427 27.56 18.35 -18.17
CA ARG A 427 27.51 19.23 -19.36
C ARG A 427 26.70 20.52 -19.17
N HIS A 428 25.63 20.49 -18.39
CA HIS A 428 24.77 21.66 -18.16
C HIS A 428 25.28 22.60 -17.05
N TYR A 429 26.26 22.16 -16.26
CA TYR A 429 26.77 22.87 -15.07
C TYR A 429 28.22 23.36 -15.20
N GLU A 430 28.80 23.31 -16.41
CA GLU A 430 30.18 23.73 -16.67
C GLU A 430 30.48 25.18 -16.20
N GLN A 431 29.48 26.07 -16.23
CA GLN A 431 29.58 27.47 -15.80
C GLN A 431 28.73 27.79 -14.56
N ALA A 432 28.17 26.77 -13.93
CA ALA A 432 27.29 26.96 -12.79
C ALA A 432 28.07 27.30 -11.51
N ARG A 433 27.37 27.91 -10.56
CA ARG A 433 27.85 28.13 -9.19
C ARG A 433 27.08 27.23 -8.24
N PHE A 434 27.78 26.67 -7.27
CA PHE A 434 27.20 25.73 -6.32
C PHE A 434 27.31 26.28 -4.91
N ASP A 435 26.25 26.07 -4.12
CA ASP A 435 26.20 26.36 -2.71
C ASP A 435 25.36 25.30 -1.98
N ILE A 436 25.59 25.11 -0.68
CA ILE A 436 24.74 24.24 0.15
C ILE A 436 23.86 25.10 1.03
N GLN A 437 22.55 24.97 0.85
CA GLN A 437 21.57 25.77 1.59
C GLN A 437 20.43 24.91 2.13
N GLU A 438 19.79 25.39 3.18
CA GLU A 438 18.49 24.87 3.60
C GLU A 438 17.35 25.69 3.00
N ILE A 439 16.53 25.05 2.18
CA ILE A 439 15.37 25.67 1.56
C ILE A 439 14.06 25.21 2.22
N PRO A 440 13.00 26.04 2.24
CA PRO A 440 11.69 25.63 2.71
C PRO A 440 11.02 24.64 1.73
N LEU A 441 10.27 23.68 2.29
CA LEU A 441 9.42 22.75 1.55
C LEU A 441 7.98 23.29 1.47
N ASP A 442 7.81 24.43 0.81
CA ASP A 442 6.54 25.15 0.71
C ASP A 442 6.17 25.51 -0.75
N ALA A 443 5.22 26.43 -0.92
CA ALA A 443 4.72 26.86 -2.23
C ALA A 443 5.76 27.61 -3.08
N SER A 444 6.87 28.07 -2.48
CA SER A 444 7.97 28.73 -3.20
C SER A 444 8.85 27.74 -3.97
N LEU A 445 8.86 26.47 -3.57
CA LEU A 445 9.61 25.41 -4.24
C LEU A 445 8.80 24.81 -5.40
N ARG A 446 9.45 24.67 -6.55
CA ARG A 446 8.90 23.96 -7.72
C ARG A 446 9.70 22.69 -8.01
N VAL A 447 9.11 21.77 -8.76
CA VAL A 447 9.64 20.44 -9.05
C VAL A 447 9.56 20.13 -10.54
N SER A 448 10.61 19.51 -11.10
CA SER A 448 10.64 19.06 -12.50
C SER A 448 9.85 17.77 -12.77
N GLN A 449 9.43 17.04 -11.72
CA GLN A 449 8.67 15.81 -11.80
C GLN A 449 7.58 15.81 -10.73
N ILE A 450 6.40 15.26 -11.05
CA ILE A 450 5.26 15.15 -10.11
C ILE A 450 5.05 13.73 -9.57
N ARG A 451 5.70 12.72 -10.14
CA ARG A 451 5.52 11.31 -9.78
C ARG A 451 6.72 10.78 -9.03
N VAL A 452 6.49 10.28 -7.82
CA VAL A 452 7.48 9.59 -6.99
C VAL A 452 7.26 8.09 -7.12
N LYS A 453 8.27 7.36 -7.58
CA LYS A 453 8.19 5.90 -7.70
C LYS A 453 8.34 5.24 -6.33
N GLU A 454 7.52 4.24 -6.05
CA GLU A 454 7.47 3.61 -4.73
C GLU A 454 8.77 2.91 -4.32
N PHE A 455 9.40 2.15 -5.23
CA PHE A 455 10.68 1.50 -4.94
C PHE A 455 11.79 2.51 -4.59
N LYS A 456 11.69 3.76 -5.08
CA LYS A 456 12.61 4.84 -4.69
C LYS A 456 12.29 5.34 -3.27
N LEU A 457 11.02 5.36 -2.88
CA LEU A 457 10.60 5.79 -1.55
C LEU A 457 11.13 4.83 -0.47
N LEU A 458 10.99 3.52 -0.70
CA LEU A 458 11.55 2.49 0.20
C LEU A 458 13.06 2.63 0.35
N GLN A 459 13.78 2.89 -0.74
CA GLN A 459 15.22 3.13 -0.71
C GLN A 459 15.61 4.38 0.09
N VAL A 460 14.87 5.48 -0.11
CA VAL A 460 15.12 6.73 0.62
C VAL A 460 14.92 6.51 2.12
N ALA A 461 13.86 5.82 2.53
CA ALA A 461 13.61 5.52 3.93
C ALA A 461 14.82 4.78 4.56
N LYS A 462 15.32 3.74 3.89
CA LYS A 462 16.48 2.97 4.38
C LYS A 462 17.77 3.79 4.38
N LEU A 463 18.02 4.57 3.34
CA LEU A 463 19.20 5.44 3.25
C LEU A 463 19.22 6.47 4.40
N MET A 464 18.09 7.09 4.73
CA MET A 464 18.00 8.07 5.82
C MET A 464 18.24 7.44 7.19
N GLU A 465 17.76 6.21 7.39
CA GLU A 465 18.08 5.40 8.57
C GLU A 465 19.58 5.13 8.67
N GLU A 466 20.21 4.70 7.57
CA GLU A 466 21.66 4.43 7.52
C GLU A 466 22.51 5.67 7.83
N LEU A 467 22.18 6.82 7.24
CA LEU A 467 22.84 8.09 7.51
C LEU A 467 22.73 8.48 8.99
N SER A 468 21.52 8.34 9.55
CA SER A 468 21.28 8.63 10.97
C SER A 468 22.08 7.70 11.89
N ASN A 469 22.15 6.40 11.56
CA ASN A 469 22.88 5.41 12.35
C ASN A 469 24.40 5.67 12.39
N VAL A 470 24.97 6.28 11.34
CA VAL A 470 26.39 6.68 11.31
C VAL A 470 26.61 8.12 11.81
N GLY A 471 25.57 8.79 12.29
CA GLY A 471 25.65 10.16 12.83
C GLY A 471 25.88 11.24 11.77
N LEU A 472 25.56 10.97 10.50
CA LEU A 472 25.65 11.94 9.42
C LEU A 472 24.35 12.72 9.29
N GLU A 473 24.47 14.02 9.08
CA GLU A 473 23.32 14.88 8.85
C GLU A 473 22.64 14.51 7.52
N LEU A 474 21.31 14.50 7.53
CA LEU A 474 20.55 14.16 6.34
C LEU A 474 20.82 15.15 5.21
N PHE A 475 21.17 14.60 4.04
CA PHE A 475 21.42 15.36 2.82
C PHE A 475 22.62 16.32 2.90
N MET A 476 23.56 16.09 3.83
CA MET A 476 24.91 16.63 3.65
C MET A 476 25.64 15.89 2.52
N PRO A 477 26.69 16.48 1.92
CA PRO A 477 27.52 15.76 0.95
C PRO A 477 28.14 14.51 1.57
N CYS A 478 27.78 13.36 1.01
CA CYS A 478 28.25 12.05 1.47
C CYS A 478 28.72 11.22 0.28
N ARG A 479 29.49 10.17 0.57
CA ARG A 479 29.86 9.16 -0.41
C ARG A 479 29.87 7.78 0.22
N TYR A 480 29.63 6.78 -0.62
CA TYR A 480 30.01 5.41 -0.34
C TYR A 480 31.49 5.24 -0.63
N ARG A 481 32.25 4.72 0.33
CA ARG A 481 33.59 4.16 0.11
C ARG A 481 33.42 2.68 -0.16
N LEU A 482 33.81 2.23 -1.35
CA LEU A 482 33.64 0.85 -1.80
C LEU A 482 34.82 -0.03 -1.32
N PRO A 483 34.61 -1.36 -1.20
CA PRO A 483 35.65 -2.30 -0.77
C PRO A 483 36.98 -2.26 -1.55
N ASP A 484 36.96 -1.89 -2.83
CA ASP A 484 38.18 -1.75 -3.64
C ASP A 484 38.89 -0.39 -3.49
N GLY A 485 38.35 0.50 -2.65
CA GLY A 485 38.86 1.86 -2.41
C GLY A 485 38.27 2.93 -3.32
N SER A 486 37.49 2.56 -4.34
CA SER A 486 36.75 3.52 -5.15
C SER A 486 35.59 4.15 -4.37
N VAL A 487 34.99 5.20 -4.91
CA VAL A 487 33.92 5.95 -4.24
C VAL A 487 32.71 6.14 -5.15
N SER A 488 31.52 6.21 -4.54
CA SER A 488 30.25 6.54 -5.22
C SER A 488 29.53 7.63 -4.45
N ILE A 489 29.21 8.75 -5.12
CA ILE A 489 28.68 9.95 -4.47
C ILE A 489 27.21 9.75 -4.06
N ILE A 490 26.86 10.19 -2.86
CA ILE A 490 25.48 10.34 -2.40
C ILE A 490 25.15 11.84 -2.49
N THR A 491 24.68 12.24 -3.66
CA THR A 491 24.39 13.65 -3.95
C THR A 491 23.22 14.13 -3.08
N PRO A 492 23.29 15.28 -2.39
CA PRO A 492 22.11 15.93 -1.83
C PRO A 492 21.06 16.23 -2.92
N PRO A 493 19.79 16.51 -2.57
CA PRO A 493 18.84 17.04 -3.55
C PRO A 493 19.41 18.27 -4.26
N ILE A 494 19.18 18.37 -5.57
CA ILE A 494 19.71 19.45 -6.42
C ILE A 494 18.57 20.40 -6.78
N VAL A 495 18.79 21.69 -6.54
CA VAL A 495 17.83 22.76 -6.81
C VAL A 495 18.50 23.81 -7.69
N GLU A 496 17.95 24.06 -8.86
CA GLU A 496 18.40 25.14 -9.74
C GLU A 496 17.66 26.44 -9.41
N MET A 497 18.41 27.53 -9.29
CA MET A 497 17.84 28.87 -9.17
C MET A 497 17.49 29.42 -10.55
N THR A 498 16.24 29.81 -10.73
CA THR A 498 15.75 30.41 -11.99
C THR A 498 15.17 31.80 -11.72
N GLN A 499 14.87 32.56 -12.78
CA GLN A 499 14.19 33.86 -12.66
C GLN A 499 12.84 33.78 -11.92
N GLN A 500 12.18 32.62 -11.94
CA GLN A 500 10.89 32.38 -11.27
C GLN A 500 11.05 31.68 -9.91
N GLY A 501 12.27 31.62 -9.36
CA GLY A 501 12.57 30.97 -8.09
C GLY A 501 13.09 29.53 -8.21
N PRO A 502 13.28 28.84 -7.08
CA PRO A 502 13.97 27.55 -7.00
C PRO A 502 13.18 26.41 -7.65
N VAL A 503 13.88 25.55 -8.38
CA VAL A 503 13.32 24.34 -9.03
C VAL A 503 14.16 23.13 -8.65
N MET A 504 13.53 22.16 -8.00
CA MET A 504 14.16 20.87 -7.71
C MET A 504 14.26 20.01 -8.98
N ILE A 505 15.50 19.70 -9.34
CA ILE A 505 15.87 18.93 -10.53
C ILE A 505 16.19 17.48 -10.18
N GLU A 506 16.75 17.25 -8.99
CA GLU A 506 17.03 15.92 -8.46
C GLU A 506 16.66 15.85 -6.98
N GLY A 507 16.27 14.66 -6.50
CA GLY A 507 15.93 14.43 -5.10
C GLY A 507 14.45 14.59 -4.76
N HIS A 508 13.55 14.57 -5.75
CA HIS A 508 12.08 14.65 -5.53
C HIS A 508 11.57 13.63 -4.51
N THR A 509 12.06 12.40 -4.58
CA THR A 509 11.64 11.34 -3.65
C THR A 509 12.11 11.60 -2.22
N ARG A 510 13.30 12.19 -2.07
CA ARG A 510 13.87 12.58 -0.76
C ARG A 510 13.10 13.75 -0.15
N ALA A 511 12.78 14.75 -0.96
CA ALA A 511 11.99 15.90 -0.52
C ALA A 511 10.55 15.51 -0.17
N PHE A 512 9.92 14.66 -1.01
CA PHE A 512 8.61 14.10 -0.73
C PHE A 512 8.61 13.32 0.59
N TYR A 513 9.55 12.39 0.77
CA TYR A 513 9.67 11.61 2.00
C TYR A 513 9.89 12.51 3.22
N ALA A 514 10.82 13.48 3.14
CA ALA A 514 11.08 14.42 4.23
C ALA A 514 9.83 15.22 4.62
N SER A 515 9.06 15.70 3.64
CA SER A 515 7.80 16.41 3.87
C SER A 515 6.75 15.51 4.53
N GLN A 516 6.62 14.26 4.11
CA GLN A 516 5.73 13.27 4.75
C GLN A 516 6.13 12.97 6.20
N GLN A 517 7.42 13.09 6.54
CA GLN A 517 7.92 12.99 7.92
C GLN A 517 7.78 14.30 8.71
N GLY A 518 7.03 15.29 8.21
CA GLY A 518 6.78 16.57 8.89
C GLY A 518 7.94 17.57 8.83
N ARG A 519 8.98 17.34 8.01
CA ARG A 519 10.06 18.32 7.83
C ARG A 519 9.59 19.50 6.99
N THR A 520 9.90 20.70 7.46
CA THR A 520 9.56 21.97 6.79
C THR A 520 10.70 22.56 5.97
N ARG A 521 11.93 22.08 6.19
CA ARG A 521 13.15 22.51 5.48
C ARG A 521 13.97 21.31 5.03
N LEU A 522 14.76 21.51 3.97
CA LEU A 522 15.62 20.49 3.38
C LEU A 522 16.96 21.09 2.98
N LYS A 523 18.05 20.41 3.35
CA LYS A 523 19.39 20.73 2.87
C LYS A 523 19.54 20.27 1.42
N VAL A 524 19.99 21.18 0.56
CA VAL A 524 20.10 20.97 -0.89
C VAL A 524 21.40 21.56 -1.42
N VAL A 525 21.85 21.09 -2.58
CA VAL A 525 22.78 21.84 -3.42
C VAL A 525 21.97 22.82 -4.25
N LEU A 526 22.18 24.11 -3.99
CA LEU A 526 21.65 25.18 -4.82
C LEU A 526 22.62 25.42 -5.99
N VAL A 527 22.11 25.35 -7.20
CA VAL A 527 22.84 25.56 -8.45
C VAL A 527 22.35 26.85 -9.08
N ASP A 528 23.25 27.79 -9.31
CA ASP A 528 22.97 29.08 -9.92
C ASP A 528 23.77 29.26 -11.22
N HIS A 529 23.39 30.24 -12.04
CA HIS A 529 24.03 30.53 -13.34
C HIS A 529 23.95 29.38 -14.35
N VAL A 530 22.91 28.55 -14.28
CA VAL A 530 22.64 27.50 -15.28
C VAL A 530 22.11 28.16 -16.57
N GLN A 531 22.84 28.02 -17.67
CA GLN A 531 22.44 28.57 -18.97
C GLN A 531 21.50 27.66 -19.76
N ALA A 532 21.50 26.36 -19.44
CA ALA A 532 20.64 25.40 -20.09
C ALA A 532 19.17 25.65 -19.72
N ALA A 533 18.27 25.44 -20.69
CA ALA A 533 16.84 25.47 -20.41
C ALA A 533 16.45 24.28 -19.53
N LEU A 534 15.44 24.48 -18.67
CA LEU A 534 14.87 23.39 -17.89
C LEU A 534 14.31 22.30 -18.84
N PRO A 535 14.49 21.02 -18.50
CA PRO A 535 14.06 19.92 -19.37
C PRO A 535 12.53 19.80 -19.48
N VAL A 536 11.80 20.27 -18.47
CA VAL A 536 10.33 20.20 -18.36
C VAL A 536 9.83 21.44 -17.65
N GLN A 537 8.60 21.87 -17.94
CA GLN A 537 7.93 22.94 -17.20
C GLN A 537 7.78 22.55 -15.72
N PRO A 538 8.26 23.38 -14.77
CA PRO A 538 8.15 23.07 -13.35
C PRO A 538 6.72 23.11 -12.83
N HIS A 539 6.42 22.25 -11.88
CA HIS A 539 5.16 22.21 -11.14
C HIS A 539 5.36 22.66 -9.69
N PRO A 540 4.32 23.11 -8.97
CA PRO A 540 4.41 23.35 -7.53
C PRO A 540 4.89 22.11 -6.76
N PHE A 541 5.70 22.28 -5.71
CA PHE A 541 6.17 21.17 -4.87
C PHE A 541 5.03 20.28 -4.36
N PHE A 542 3.92 20.90 -3.95
CA PHE A 542 2.72 20.19 -3.50
C PHE A 542 1.97 19.44 -4.59
N SER A 543 2.45 19.41 -5.84
CA SER A 543 1.96 18.53 -6.90
C SER A 543 2.61 17.15 -6.88
N LEU A 544 3.64 16.92 -6.06
CA LEU A 544 4.25 15.59 -5.90
C LEU A 544 3.24 14.57 -5.36
N ARG A 545 3.15 13.42 -6.02
CA ARG A 545 2.30 12.28 -5.63
C ARG A 545 3.08 10.98 -5.81
N LEU A 546 2.72 9.96 -5.05
CA LEU A 546 3.19 8.61 -5.32
C LEU A 546 2.64 8.18 -6.70
N ALA A 547 3.48 7.55 -7.51
CA ALA A 547 3.07 7.02 -8.82
C ALA A 547 2.18 5.80 -8.59
N HIS A 548 0.87 5.95 -8.83
CA HIS A 548 -0.11 4.85 -8.89
C HIS A 548 -0.15 4.19 -10.26
#